data_AF-A0A6J6DQK8-F1
#
_entry.id   AF-A0A6J6DQK8-F1
#
_cell.length_a   1.000
_cell.length_b   1.000
_cell.length_c   1.000
_cell.angle_alpha   90.00
_cell.angle_beta   90.00
_cell.angle_gamma   90.00
#
_symmetry.space_group_name_H-M   'P 1'
#
loop_
_entity.id
_entity.type
_entity.pdbx_description
1 polymer ?
#
loop_
_entity_poly.entity_id
_entity_poly.type
_entity_poly.pdbx_seq_one_letter_code
_entity_poly.pdbx_strand_id
1 'polypeptide(L)' 'MNGEELTINVKDGKVTITDAKGNTVNVVKTDIVGSNGVIHVIDGVLMP' A
#
# COMPACT_ATOMS: atom_id res chain seq x y z
N MET A 1 6.75 -1.39 -14.97
CA MET A 1 7.90 -2.28 -15.20
C MET A 1 8.23 -2.93 -13.87
N ASN A 2 8.61 -4.21 -13.80
CA ASN A 2 8.85 -4.86 -12.49
C ASN A 2 10.03 -4.18 -11.78
N GLY A 3 9.82 -3.74 -10.53
CA GLY A 3 10.86 -3.08 -9.71
C GLY A 3 10.69 -1.57 -9.52
N GLU A 4 9.53 -1.00 -9.88
CA GLU A 4 9.21 0.39 -9.56
C GLU A 4 9.08 0.60 -8.04
N GLU A 5 9.61 1.73 -7.56
CA GLU A 5 9.64 2.06 -6.14
C GLU A 5 8.23 2.46 -5.67
N LEU A 6 7.82 1.87 -4.55
CA LEU A 6 6.61 2.25 -3.84
C LEU A 6 7.01 2.99 -2.57
N THR A 7 6.46 4.18 -2.37
CA THR A 7 6.69 4.95 -1.15
C THR A 7 5.56 4.70 -0.15
N ILE A 8 5.91 4.30 1.06
CA ILE A 8 4.95 4.10 2.16
C ILE A 8 5.10 5.26 3.13
N ASN A 9 4.00 5.95 3.40
CA ASN A 9 3.93 7.03 4.38
C ASN A 9 3.00 6.63 5.54
N VAL A 10 3.48 6.85 6.76
CA VAL A 10 2.70 6.64 7.98
C VAL A 10 2.61 7.96 8.71
N LYS A 11 1.39 8.49 8.82
CA LYS A 11 1.13 9.76 9.50
C LYS A 11 -0.20 9.70 10.25
N ASP A 12 -0.20 10.12 11.51
CA ASP A 12 -1.40 10.20 12.36
C ASP A 12 -2.19 8.87 12.42
N GLY A 13 -1.49 7.73 12.43
CA GLY A 13 -2.10 6.39 12.44
C GLY A 13 -2.70 5.95 11.09
N LYS A 14 -2.58 6.77 10.05
CA LYS A 14 -3.01 6.46 8.69
C LYS A 14 -1.81 6.06 7.84
N VAL A 15 -1.99 5.02 7.03
CA VAL A 15 -0.97 4.56 6.08
C VAL A 15 -1.44 4.91 4.66
N THR A 16 -0.55 5.55 3.90
CA THR A 16 -0.74 5.81 2.47
C THR A 16 0.41 5.21 1.67
N ILE A 17 0.10 4.74 0.46
CA ILE A 17 1.07 4.15 -0.46
C ILE A 17 1.03 4.95 -1.75
N THR A 18 2.19 5.40 -2.22
CA THR A 18 2.34 6.13 -3.48
C THR A 18 3.12 5.26 -4.47
N ASP A 19 2.57 5.07 -5.67
CA ASP A 19 3.26 4.38 -6.76
C ASP A 19 4.25 5.30 -7.51
N ALA A 20 5.06 4.71 -8.38
CA ALA A 20 6.03 5.44 -9.18
C ALA A 20 5.40 6.42 -10.19
N LYS A 21 4.10 6.29 -10.46
CA LYS A 21 3.31 7.22 -11.29
C LYS A 21 2.69 8.36 -10.47
N GLY A 22 2.88 8.35 -9.15
CA GLY A 22 2.38 9.36 -8.22
C GLY A 22 0.97 9.09 -7.72
N ASN A 23 0.33 7.96 -8.07
CA ASN A 23 -0.97 7.61 -7.53
C ASN A 23 -0.83 7.25 -6.06
N THR A 24 -1.66 7.85 -5.22
CA THR A 24 -1.65 7.60 -3.78
C THR A 24 -2.95 6.92 -3.35
N VAL A 25 -2.83 5.82 -2.63
CA VAL A 25 -3.96 5.03 -2.08
C VAL A 25 -3.84 4.95 -0.56
N ASN A 26 -4.98 4.75 0.13
CA ASN A 26 -4.99 4.59 1.58
C ASN A 26 -5.12 3.12 1.95
N VAL A 27 -4.49 2.74 3.06
CA VAL A 27 -4.75 1.45 3.68
C VAL A 27 -6.02 1.54 4.53
N VAL A 28 -7.01 0.71 4.22
CA VAL A 28 -8.32 0.69 4.89
C VAL A 28 -8.49 -0.47 5.87
N LYS A 29 -7.67 -1.51 5.76
CA LYS A 29 -7.64 -2.63 6.72
C LYS A 29 -6.24 -3.19 6.80
N THR A 30 -5.76 -3.49 8.01
CA THR A 30 -4.43 -4.05 8.26
C THR A 30 -4.52 -5.45 8.85
N ASP A 31 -3.38 -6.14 8.92
CA ASP A 31 -3.15 -7.29 9.81
C ASP A 31 -4.03 -8.51 9.55
N ILE A 32 -4.37 -8.74 8.29
CA ILE A 32 -4.99 -10.01 7.89
C ILE A 32 -3.87 -11.06 7.80
N VAL A 33 -3.84 -11.95 8.78
CA VAL A 33 -2.85 -13.04 8.85
C VAL A 33 -3.12 -14.05 7.74
N GLY A 34 -2.21 -14.12 6.79
CA GLY A 34 -2.12 -15.20 5.81
C GLY A 34 -1.16 -16.27 6.28
N SER A 35 -1.22 -17.46 5.67
CA SER A 35 -0.28 -18.55 5.94
C SER A 35 1.18 -18.22 5.61
N ASN A 36 1.41 -17.16 4.83
CA ASN A 36 2.70 -16.75 4.31
C ASN A 36 3.06 -15.28 4.58
N GLY A 37 2.30 -14.58 5.43
CA GLY A 37 2.57 -13.17 5.73
C GLY A 37 1.36 -12.42 6.22
N VAL A 38 1.41 -11.10 6.06
CA VAL A 38 0.34 -10.18 6.45
C VAL A 38 -0.16 -9.45 5.22
N ILE A 39 -1.48 -9.31 5.13
CA ILE A 39 -2.14 -8.57 4.05
C ILE A 39 -2.68 -7.25 4.63
N HIS A 40 -2.39 -6.16 3.91
CA HIS A 40 -2.99 -4.85 4.11
C HIS A 40 -3.88 -4.52 2.91
N VAL A 41 -5.14 -4.14 3.16
CA VAL A 41 -6.13 -3.81 2.14
C VAL A 41 -6.08 -2.32 1.85
N ILE A 42 -6.06 -1.97 0.57
CA ILE A 42 -6.09 -0.59 0.08
C ILE A 42 -7.42 -0.28 -0.62
N ASP A 43 -7.79 1.00 -0.65
CA ASP A 43 -9.01 1.51 -1.30
C ASP A 43 -8.80 1.98 -2.76
N GLY A 44 -7.74 1.51 -3.41
CA GLY A 44 -7.41 1.88 -4.79
C GLY A 44 -6.59 0.83 -5.52
N VAL A 45 -6.22 1.14 -6.76
CA VAL A 45 -5.41 0.27 -7.61
C VAL A 45 -4.07 0.94 -7.84
N LEU A 46 -2.98 0.24 -7.54
CA LEU A 46 -1.63 0.67 -7.89
C LEU A 46 -1.33 0.30 -9.33
N MET A 47 -0.73 1.22 -10.07
CA MET A 47 -0.36 0.97 -11.46
C MET A 47 1.16 0.76 -11.57
N PRO A 48 1.60 -0.37 -12.14
CA PRO A 48 3.01 -0.63 -12.44
C PRO A 48 3.44 0.04 -13.74
#